data_AF-A0A8J7MYI4-F1
#
_entry.id   AF-A0A8J7MYI4-F1
#
_cell.length_a   1.000
_cell.length_b   1.000
_cell.length_c   1.000
_cell.angle_alpha   90.00
_cell.angle_beta   90.00
_cell.angle_gamma   90.00
#
_symmetry.space_group_name_H-M   'P 1'
#
loop_
_entity.id
_entity.type
_entity.pdbx_description
1 polymer ?
#
loop_
_entity_poly.entity_id
_entity_poly.type
_entity_poly.pdbx_seq_one_letter_code
_entity_poly.pdbx_strand_id
1 'polypeptide(L)'
;RQLFSNLGVSHVLALSGLHLGILLSLFNMLCLRHLRRTHLRIIASIFIVFAMWAFTFLTGAPLSLLRAVCMFTCMQISICLQRSSASTLNSLSLAAIILLLADPMSLFDVGFQLSFMAVAGIVFVGRYVWQRYPLSLYNVGTMLQVYQQPRPKGMSYATYAKQYCLPWLRLQSTKVCWKFFRHILVPFVCVSLSAQWATAPLVLYYFHTLSPYAWLANFVVIPSAYVLLGGALLFFALPFAVVQHVLASIMSCTINAMTSALTSMQVWPFSTLTFYPTPYTLLAIWLVPVLVYAFAAARRRRLRLRVLCSVFLVLTLSVVTEVYRVGTDKRVSPQIWVYANKQATLVHFIVSAQESYLVSTLPPQAISKMVGQLNRNYWQPHHIAPPKQIVSSDARTKFFLKKGNSCLLGSKRIMLCATSVALTCSRPANPYPLDLLIISRGCIDSFEAMQSYFMPGQVVLASSLPSWQRSAWRTACQRAGVPFHDVAESGAYNFVVR
;
A
#
# COMPACT_ATOMS: atom_id res chain seq x y z
N ARG A 1 -10.49 -5.58 -5.96
CA ARG A 1 -9.82 -4.40 -5.36
C ARG A 1 -9.24 -4.69 -3.97
N GLN A 2 -10.03 -5.12 -2.99
CA GLN A 2 -9.52 -5.42 -1.62
C GLN A 2 -8.43 -6.51 -1.61
N LEU A 3 -8.60 -7.61 -2.34
CA LEU A 3 -7.59 -8.68 -2.48
C LEU A 3 -6.21 -8.16 -2.92
N PHE A 4 -6.19 -7.30 -3.94
CA PHE A 4 -4.97 -6.72 -4.50
C PHE A 4 -4.34 -5.69 -3.56
N SER A 5 -5.17 -4.93 -2.84
CA SER A 5 -4.69 -4.01 -1.80
C SER A 5 -3.98 -4.75 -0.69
N ASN A 6 -4.51 -5.90 -0.26
CA ASN A 6 -3.89 -6.70 0.78
C ASN A 6 -2.57 -7.30 0.29
N LEU A 7 -2.50 -7.80 -0.94
CA LEU A 7 -1.25 -8.39 -1.46
C LEU A 7 -0.20 -7.36 -1.90
N GLY A 8 -0.45 -6.06 -1.69
CA GLY A 8 0.48 -4.98 -2.09
C GLY A 8 0.55 -4.75 -3.61
N VAL A 9 -0.38 -5.36 -4.37
CA VAL A 9 -0.45 -5.31 -5.84
C VAL A 9 -1.57 -4.38 -6.32
N SER A 10 -2.06 -3.49 -5.46
CA SER A 10 -3.06 -2.47 -5.81
C SER A 10 -2.59 -1.56 -6.94
N HIS A 11 -1.28 -1.32 -7.03
CA HIS A 11 -0.64 -0.53 -8.08
C HIS A 11 -0.83 -1.12 -9.49
N VAL A 12 -1.20 -2.40 -9.62
CA VAL A 12 -1.48 -3.03 -10.92
C VAL A 12 -2.95 -2.90 -11.32
N LEU A 13 -3.86 -2.66 -10.37
CA LEU A 13 -5.27 -2.41 -10.67
C LEU A 13 -5.55 -0.99 -11.16
N ALA A 14 -4.75 -0.03 -10.73
CA ALA A 14 -4.72 1.27 -11.38
C ALA A 14 -4.01 1.10 -12.73
N LEU A 15 -4.57 1.62 -13.82
CA LEU A 15 -3.88 1.68 -15.11
C LEU A 15 -2.47 2.25 -14.88
N SER A 16 -1.48 1.37 -15.01
CA SER A 16 -0.11 1.61 -14.55
C SER A 16 0.81 1.86 -15.74
N GLY A 17 1.97 2.48 -15.49
CA GLY A 17 2.98 2.68 -16.51
C GLY A 17 3.47 1.39 -17.17
N LEU A 18 3.32 0.24 -16.50
CA LEU A 18 3.59 -1.07 -17.11
C LEU A 18 2.63 -1.33 -18.28
N HIS A 19 1.32 -1.18 -18.10
CA HIS A 19 0.33 -1.37 -19.18
C HIS A 19 0.63 -0.49 -20.39
N LEU A 20 1.01 0.76 -20.14
CA LEU A 20 1.39 1.70 -21.18
C LEU A 20 2.73 1.34 -21.84
N GLY A 21 3.69 0.81 -21.08
CA GLY A 21 4.94 0.26 -21.61
C GLY A 21 4.72 -0.98 -22.49
N ILE A 22 3.70 -1.79 -22.19
CA ILE A 22 3.27 -2.91 -23.05
C ILE A 22 2.78 -2.37 -24.38
N LEU A 23 1.85 -1.39 -24.35
CA LEU A 23 1.35 -0.75 -25.56
C LEU A 23 2.51 -0.21 -26.39
N LEU A 24 3.43 0.54 -25.77
CA LEU A 24 4.62 1.08 -26.43
C LEU A 24 5.47 -0.03 -27.07
N SER A 25 5.76 -1.12 -26.35
CA SER A 25 6.56 -2.23 -26.88
C SER A 25 5.87 -2.92 -28.06
N LEU A 26 4.55 -3.07 -28.00
CA LEU A 26 3.76 -3.73 -29.04
C LEU A 26 3.70 -2.86 -30.30
N PHE A 27 3.44 -1.55 -30.15
CA PHE A 27 3.50 -0.59 -31.25
C PHE A 27 4.90 -0.47 -31.84
N ASN A 28 5.95 -0.45 -31.02
CA ASN A 28 7.33 -0.39 -31.48
C ASN A 28 7.69 -1.65 -32.29
N MET A 29 7.28 -2.83 -31.82
CA MET A 29 7.48 -4.09 -32.54
C MET A 29 6.74 -4.13 -33.89
N LEU A 30 5.51 -3.63 -33.95
CA LEU A 30 4.71 -3.62 -35.19
C LEU A 30 5.22 -2.56 -36.18
N CYS A 31 5.33 -1.30 -35.74
CA CYS A 31 5.59 -0.15 -36.60
C CYS A 31 7.07 0.07 -36.89
N LEU A 32 7.96 -0.05 -35.89
CA LEU A 32 9.36 0.38 -36.04
C LEU A 32 10.29 -0.76 -36.49
N ARG A 33 9.95 -2.03 -36.23
CA ARG A 33 10.74 -3.20 -36.67
C ARG A 33 10.88 -3.30 -38.20
N HIS A 34 9.89 -2.80 -38.94
CA HIS A 34 9.84 -2.87 -40.41
C HIS A 34 10.45 -1.64 -41.10
N LEU A 35 10.83 -0.60 -40.35
CA LEU A 35 11.27 0.69 -40.90
C LEU A 35 12.80 0.86 -40.79
N ARG A 36 13.49 0.62 -41.91
CA ARG A 36 14.94 0.85 -42.05
C ARG A 36 15.32 2.34 -42.25
N ARG A 37 14.40 3.19 -42.74
CA ARG A 37 14.69 4.61 -43.04
C ARG A 37 14.42 5.54 -41.85
N THR A 38 15.34 6.49 -41.62
CA THR A 38 15.32 7.43 -40.48
C THR A 38 14.06 8.31 -40.44
N HIS A 39 13.59 8.81 -41.58
CA HIS A 39 12.41 9.68 -41.63
C HIS A 39 11.12 8.94 -41.22
N LEU A 40 10.92 7.72 -41.72
CA LEU A 40 9.77 6.90 -41.33
C LEU A 40 9.81 6.54 -39.83
N ARG A 41 11.00 6.37 -39.25
CA ARG A 41 11.18 6.11 -37.82
C ARG A 41 10.70 7.27 -36.94
N ILE A 42 10.95 8.51 -37.39
CA ILE A 42 10.49 9.73 -36.71
C ILE A 42 8.97 9.84 -36.79
N ILE A 43 8.38 9.64 -37.98
CA ILE A 43 6.92 9.66 -38.17
C ILE A 43 6.25 8.60 -37.27
N ALA A 44 6.75 7.37 -37.28
CA ALA A 44 6.22 6.30 -36.44
C ALA A 44 6.35 6.65 -34.94
N SER A 45 7.43 7.31 -34.52
CA SER A 45 7.61 7.74 -33.13
C SER A 45 6.63 8.83 -32.71
N ILE A 46 6.37 9.81 -33.58
CA ILE A 46 5.36 10.86 -33.35
C ILE A 46 3.97 10.24 -33.25
N PHE A 47 3.63 9.33 -34.16
CA PHE A 47 2.35 8.61 -34.13
C PHE A 47 2.16 7.82 -32.83
N ILE A 48 3.21 7.12 -32.37
CA ILE A 48 3.18 6.38 -31.10
C ILE A 48 2.93 7.32 -29.92
N VAL A 49 3.66 8.44 -29.83
CA VAL A 49 3.48 9.42 -28.76
C VAL A 49 2.05 9.97 -28.78
N PHE A 50 1.53 10.32 -29.96
CA PHE A 50 0.16 10.80 -30.13
C PHE A 50 -0.87 9.74 -29.67
N ALA A 51 -0.72 8.49 -30.11
CA ALA A 51 -1.61 7.40 -29.71
C ALA A 51 -1.61 7.16 -28.20
N MET A 52 -0.46 7.31 -27.52
CA MET A 52 -0.35 7.18 -26.07
C MET A 52 -1.06 8.29 -25.31
N TRP A 53 -0.92 9.54 -25.75
CA TRP A 53 -1.66 10.66 -25.17
C TRP A 53 -3.16 10.54 -25.42
N ALA A 54 -3.57 10.18 -26.64
CA ALA A 54 -4.97 9.93 -26.96
C ALA A 54 -5.59 8.84 -26.07
N PHE A 55 -4.90 7.72 -25.89
CA PHE A 55 -5.32 6.65 -24.98
C PHE A 55 -5.44 7.13 -23.52
N THR A 56 -4.51 7.98 -23.07
CA THR A 56 -4.50 8.49 -21.70
C THR A 56 -5.65 9.46 -21.44
N PHE A 57 -5.97 10.33 -22.39
CA PHE A 57 -7.14 11.20 -22.29
C PHE A 57 -8.46 10.42 -22.37
N LEU A 58 -8.54 9.40 -23.23
CA LEU A 58 -9.72 8.54 -23.35
C LEU A 58 -10.04 7.80 -22.05
N THR A 59 -9.02 7.41 -21.29
CA THR A 59 -9.16 6.68 -20.02
C THR A 59 -9.40 7.59 -18.81
N GLY A 60 -9.59 8.90 -19.02
CA GLY A 60 -9.85 9.87 -17.95
C GLY A 60 -8.58 10.41 -17.26
N ALA A 61 -7.41 10.26 -17.89
CA ALA A 61 -6.13 10.85 -17.50
C ALA A 61 -5.77 10.74 -16.00
N PRO A 62 -5.78 9.53 -15.39
CA PRO A 62 -5.34 9.39 -14.01
C PRO A 62 -3.85 9.78 -13.88
N LEU A 63 -3.48 10.39 -12.75
CA LEU A 63 -2.13 10.91 -12.49
C LEU A 63 -1.02 9.86 -12.68
N SER A 64 -1.30 8.58 -12.42
CA SER A 64 -0.35 7.48 -12.67
C SER A 64 -0.04 7.29 -14.16
N LEU A 65 -1.04 7.41 -15.03
CA LEU A 65 -0.87 7.31 -16.48
C LEU A 65 -0.17 8.54 -17.04
N LEU A 66 -0.56 9.75 -16.62
CA LEU A 66 0.08 11.00 -17.07
C LEU A 66 1.59 11.01 -16.83
N ARG A 67 2.02 10.58 -15.63
CA ARG A 67 3.44 10.44 -15.28
C ARG A 67 4.15 9.45 -16.20
N ALA A 68 3.53 8.30 -16.46
CA ALA A 68 4.10 7.27 -17.34
C ALA A 68 4.22 7.73 -18.80
N VAL A 69 3.18 8.38 -19.36
CA VAL A 69 3.23 8.94 -20.72
C VAL A 69 4.35 9.96 -20.84
N CYS A 70 4.49 10.87 -19.86
CA CYS A 70 5.57 11.87 -19.86
C CYS A 70 6.96 11.23 -19.84
N MET A 71 7.15 10.14 -19.08
CA MET A 71 8.42 9.40 -19.10
C MET A 71 8.67 8.74 -20.46
N PHE A 72 7.65 8.12 -21.05
CA PHE A 72 7.78 7.47 -22.36
C PHE A 72 7.97 8.46 -23.51
N THR A 73 7.36 9.64 -23.47
CA THR A 73 7.60 10.69 -24.47
C THR A 73 9.05 11.16 -24.42
N CYS A 74 9.59 11.42 -23.23
CA CYS A 74 11.00 11.79 -23.06
C CYS A 74 11.93 10.69 -23.60
N MET A 75 11.60 9.42 -23.34
CA MET A 75 12.36 8.29 -23.87
C MET A 75 12.27 8.19 -25.40
N GLN A 76 11.09 8.37 -25.98
CA GLN A 76 10.88 8.28 -27.43
C GLN A 76 11.58 9.42 -28.18
N ILE A 77 11.54 10.65 -27.64
CA ILE A 77 12.28 11.80 -28.17
C ILE A 77 13.78 11.50 -28.18
N SER A 78 14.30 10.89 -27.11
CA SER A 78 15.71 10.49 -27.05
C SER A 78 16.09 9.48 -28.14
N ILE A 79 15.20 8.55 -28.48
CA ILE A 79 15.40 7.58 -29.56
C ILE A 79 15.40 8.28 -30.92
N CYS A 80 14.51 9.25 -31.13
CA CYS A 80 14.47 10.05 -32.37
C CYS A 80 15.74 10.87 -32.60
N LEU A 81 16.31 11.43 -31.54
CA LEU A 81 17.53 12.25 -31.60
C LEU A 81 18.81 11.43 -31.84
N GLN A 82 18.72 10.12 -32.07
CA GLN A 82 19.85 9.20 -32.27
C GLN A 82 20.93 9.26 -31.17
N ARG A 83 20.61 9.86 -30.01
CA ARG A 83 21.45 9.84 -28.83
C ARG A 83 21.27 8.50 -28.12
N SER A 84 21.88 7.46 -28.68
CA SER A 84 21.92 6.09 -28.15
C SER A 84 22.56 5.97 -26.76
N SER A 85 23.10 7.08 -26.22
CA SER A 85 23.75 7.17 -24.91
C SER A 85 22.98 7.99 -23.87
N ALA A 86 21.76 8.47 -24.16
CA ALA A 86 20.98 9.12 -23.12
C ALA A 86 20.67 8.11 -22.01
N SER A 87 21.29 8.32 -20.84
CA SER A 87 21.04 7.53 -19.66
C SER A 87 19.54 7.58 -19.33
N THR A 88 18.93 6.42 -19.07
CA THR A 88 17.54 6.33 -18.59
C THR A 88 17.25 7.26 -17.41
N LEU A 89 18.27 7.55 -16.59
CA LEU A 89 18.22 8.54 -15.50
C LEU A 89 18.06 10.00 -15.98
N ASN A 90 18.62 10.38 -17.13
CA ASN A 90 18.47 11.72 -17.68
C ASN A 90 17.05 11.93 -18.22
N SER A 91 16.48 10.91 -18.88
CA SER A 91 15.07 10.95 -19.30
C SER A 91 14.13 10.98 -18.09
N LEU A 92 14.46 10.25 -17.02
CA LEU A 92 13.69 10.27 -15.77
C LEU A 92 13.74 11.65 -15.09
N SER A 93 14.93 12.26 -14.97
CA SER A 93 15.07 13.59 -14.39
C SER A 93 14.42 14.68 -15.23
N LEU A 94 14.51 14.61 -16.56
CA LEU A 94 13.79 15.52 -17.46
C LEU A 94 12.27 15.41 -17.26
N ALA A 95 11.73 14.18 -17.18
CA ALA A 95 10.31 13.97 -16.91
C ALA A 95 9.90 14.52 -15.53
N ALA A 96 10.76 14.39 -14.50
CA ALA A 96 10.51 14.98 -13.19
C ALA A 96 10.44 16.51 -13.27
N ILE A 97 11.38 17.15 -13.97
CA ILE A 97 11.42 18.60 -14.15
C ILE A 97 10.15 19.09 -14.87
N ILE A 98 9.76 18.45 -15.96
CA ILE A 98 8.56 18.83 -16.73
C ILE A 98 7.30 18.75 -15.85
N LEU A 99 7.16 17.68 -15.06
CA LEU A 99 6.00 17.51 -14.18
C LEU A 99 5.99 18.51 -13.02
N LEU A 100 7.15 18.81 -12.43
CA LEU A 100 7.27 19.80 -11.35
C LEU A 100 7.07 21.23 -11.83
N LEU A 101 7.41 21.54 -13.09
CA LEU A 101 7.10 22.83 -13.71
C LEU A 101 5.59 23.01 -13.93
N ALA A 102 4.87 21.92 -14.22
CA ALA A 102 3.42 21.96 -14.40
C ALA A 102 2.68 22.09 -13.06
N ASP A 103 3.12 21.35 -12.03
CA ASP A 103 2.59 21.45 -10.67
C ASP A 103 3.68 21.17 -9.62
N PRO A 104 4.19 22.21 -8.91
CA PRO A 104 5.18 22.04 -7.86
C PRO A 104 4.69 21.20 -6.67
N MET A 105 3.38 21.19 -6.40
CA MET A 105 2.81 20.44 -5.28
C MET A 105 2.86 18.93 -5.51
N SER A 106 3.03 18.50 -6.77
CA SER A 106 3.18 17.08 -7.13
C SER A 106 4.38 16.41 -6.46
N LEU A 107 5.37 17.16 -5.96
CA LEU A 107 6.48 16.63 -5.16
C LEU A 107 6.00 15.93 -3.87
N PHE A 108 4.93 16.44 -3.27
CA PHE A 108 4.36 15.93 -2.03
C PHE A 108 3.32 14.83 -2.25
N ASP A 109 2.96 14.55 -3.50
CA ASP A 109 2.08 13.45 -3.84
C ASP A 109 2.76 12.10 -3.61
N VAL A 110 2.13 11.27 -2.78
CA VAL A 110 2.57 9.89 -2.52
C VAL A 110 2.74 9.10 -3.83
N GLY A 111 1.80 9.27 -4.78
CA GLY A 111 1.88 8.58 -6.08
C GLY A 111 3.06 9.00 -6.95
N PHE A 112 3.50 10.27 -6.85
CA PHE A 112 4.65 10.78 -7.59
C PHE A 112 5.92 10.15 -7.03
N GLN A 113 6.09 10.25 -5.70
CA GLN A 113 7.22 9.70 -4.97
C GLN A 113 7.40 8.20 -5.25
N LEU A 114 6.32 7.42 -5.15
CA LEU A 114 6.36 5.97 -5.39
C LEU A 114 6.74 5.61 -6.83
N SER A 115 6.19 6.33 -7.82
CA SER A 115 6.46 6.04 -9.23
C SER A 115 7.92 6.34 -9.61
N PHE A 116 8.43 7.50 -9.20
CA PHE A 116 9.81 7.90 -9.49
C PHE A 116 10.84 7.04 -8.75
N MET A 117 10.57 6.69 -7.48
CA MET A 117 11.44 5.78 -6.73
C MET A 117 11.46 4.36 -7.33
N ALA A 118 10.32 3.84 -7.77
CA ALA A 118 10.27 2.53 -8.43
C ALA A 118 11.15 2.50 -9.68
N VAL A 119 10.99 3.48 -10.58
CA VAL A 119 11.79 3.56 -11.82
C VAL A 119 13.27 3.79 -11.52
N ALA A 120 13.60 4.67 -10.58
CA ALA A 120 14.98 4.89 -10.15
C ALA A 120 15.61 3.60 -9.61
N GLY A 121 14.91 2.88 -8.72
CA GLY A 121 15.35 1.61 -8.17
C GLY A 121 15.62 0.55 -9.24
N ILE A 122 14.70 0.40 -10.19
CA ILE A 122 14.85 -0.52 -11.34
C ILE A 122 16.09 -0.16 -12.16
N VAL A 123 16.33 1.13 -12.44
CA VAL A 123 17.47 1.57 -13.26
C VAL A 123 18.80 1.36 -12.52
N PHE A 124 18.87 1.70 -11.23
CA PHE A 124 20.09 1.54 -10.43
C PHE A 124 20.48 0.07 -10.28
N VAL A 125 19.53 -0.78 -9.86
CA VAL A 125 19.80 -2.21 -9.67
C VAL A 125 19.97 -2.93 -11.01
N GLY A 126 19.15 -2.58 -12.01
CA GLY A 126 19.21 -3.15 -13.35
C GLY A 126 20.57 -2.95 -14.02
N ARG A 127 21.14 -1.74 -13.97
CA ARG A 127 22.50 -1.46 -14.47
C ARG A 127 23.54 -2.35 -13.82
N TYR A 128 23.44 -2.54 -12.51
CA TYR A 128 24.40 -3.33 -11.76
C TYR A 128 24.32 -4.83 -12.07
N VAL A 129 23.11 -5.41 -12.05
CA VAL A 129 22.89 -6.84 -12.34
C VAL A 129 23.34 -7.18 -13.77
N TRP A 130 23.00 -6.33 -14.74
CA TRP A 130 23.32 -6.58 -16.15
C TRP A 130 24.81 -6.45 -16.48
N GLN A 131 25.53 -5.59 -15.75
CA GLN A 131 26.99 -5.44 -15.89
C GLN A 131 27.76 -6.62 -15.26
N ARG A 132 27.27 -7.19 -14.16
CA ARG A 132 27.96 -8.26 -13.42
C ARG A 132 27.73 -9.64 -14.05
N TYR A 133 26.57 -9.85 -14.65
CA TYR A 133 26.23 -11.05 -15.40
C TYR A 133 25.97 -10.67 -16.86
N PRO A 134 27.02 -10.36 -17.66
CA PRO A 134 26.84 -10.17 -19.09
C PRO A 134 26.22 -11.45 -19.63
N LEU A 135 24.96 -11.34 -20.05
CA LEU A 135 24.25 -12.42 -20.70
C LEU A 135 24.97 -12.65 -22.03
N SER A 136 25.97 -13.55 -22.02
CA SER A 136 26.62 -14.06 -23.21
C SER A 136 25.52 -14.56 -24.14
N LEU A 137 25.14 -13.74 -25.12
CA LEU A 137 24.44 -14.17 -26.32
C LEU A 137 25.36 -15.21 -26.96
N TYR A 138 25.06 -16.48 -26.69
CA TYR A 138 25.83 -17.60 -27.17
C TYR A 138 25.86 -17.54 -28.69
N ASN A 139 27.06 -17.41 -29.27
CA ASN A 139 27.27 -17.49 -30.71
C ASN A 139 26.70 -18.82 -31.23
N VAL A 140 25.52 -18.78 -31.84
CA VAL A 140 24.87 -19.93 -32.47
C VAL A 140 25.77 -20.53 -33.58
N GLY A 141 26.70 -19.74 -34.12
CA GLY A 141 27.66 -20.16 -35.14
C GLY A 141 28.56 -21.34 -34.76
N THR A 142 29.04 -21.42 -33.51
CA THR A 142 29.91 -22.53 -33.08
C THR A 142 29.17 -23.86 -32.92
N MET A 143 27.85 -23.85 -32.74
CA MET A 143 27.05 -25.10 -32.70
C MET A 143 26.71 -25.62 -34.10
N LEU A 144 26.50 -24.74 -35.09
CA LEU A 144 26.22 -25.14 -36.47
C LEU A 144 27.44 -25.82 -37.13
N GLN A 145 28.66 -25.49 -36.72
CA GLN A 145 29.89 -26.13 -37.22
C GLN A 145 29.96 -27.64 -36.90
N VAL A 146 29.35 -28.09 -35.79
CA VAL A 146 29.30 -29.51 -35.43
C VAL A 146 28.36 -30.29 -36.37
N TYR A 147 27.35 -29.64 -36.94
CA TYR A 147 26.39 -30.24 -37.89
C TYR A 147 26.87 -30.22 -39.35
N GLN A 148 27.96 -29.50 -39.64
CA GLN A 148 28.57 -29.47 -40.98
C GLN A 148 29.57 -30.62 -41.20
N GLN A 149 29.86 -31.44 -40.19
CA GLN A 149 30.78 -32.57 -40.36
C GLN A 149 30.07 -33.77 -41.01
N PRO A 150 30.50 -34.22 -42.19
CA PRO A 150 29.87 -35.35 -42.87
C PRO A 150 30.08 -36.67 -42.11
N ARG A 151 29.10 -37.58 -42.19
CA ARG A 151 29.13 -38.90 -41.56
C ARG A 151 30.39 -39.68 -42.00
N PRO A 152 31.19 -40.22 -41.07
CA PRO A 152 32.31 -41.08 -41.41
C PRO A 152 31.82 -42.36 -42.10
N LYS A 153 32.44 -42.72 -43.23
CA LYS A 153 32.10 -43.92 -44.01
C LYS A 153 32.35 -45.18 -43.16
N GLY A 154 31.31 -45.99 -42.94
CA GLY A 154 31.38 -47.26 -42.18
C GLY A 154 30.51 -47.33 -40.91
N MET A 155 29.97 -46.21 -40.43
CA MET A 155 29.15 -46.19 -39.20
C MET A 155 27.66 -46.31 -39.52
N SER A 156 26.86 -47.13 -38.82
CA SER A 156 25.40 -47.27 -39.02
C SER A 156 24.61 -46.00 -38.61
N TYR A 157 23.47 -45.73 -39.28
CA TYR A 157 22.60 -44.58 -39.01
C TYR A 157 22.10 -44.56 -37.55
N ALA A 158 21.77 -45.72 -36.99
CA ALA A 158 21.28 -45.84 -35.62
C ALA A 158 22.37 -45.46 -34.59
N THR A 159 23.62 -45.86 -34.83
CA THR A 159 24.75 -45.57 -33.95
C THR A 159 25.13 -44.09 -33.99
N TYR A 160 25.12 -43.49 -35.19
CA TYR A 160 25.37 -42.05 -35.36
C TYR A 160 24.31 -41.20 -34.64
N ALA A 161 23.02 -41.52 -34.80
CA ALA A 161 21.94 -40.82 -34.09
C ALA A 161 22.01 -41.01 -32.57
N LYS A 162 22.38 -42.21 -32.10
CA LYS A 162 22.47 -42.50 -30.66
C LYS A 162 23.67 -41.81 -29.99
N GLN A 163 24.77 -41.60 -30.71
CA GLN A 163 25.99 -41.00 -30.17
C GLN A 163 26.01 -39.47 -30.30
N TYR A 164 25.41 -38.89 -31.35
CA TYR A 164 25.44 -37.45 -31.60
C TYR A 164 24.09 -36.73 -31.42
N CYS A 165 22.94 -37.40 -31.64
CA CYS A 165 21.61 -36.76 -31.54
C CYS A 165 20.88 -37.03 -30.20
N LEU A 166 21.07 -38.19 -29.56
CA LEU A 166 20.37 -38.53 -28.30
C LEU A 166 20.90 -37.79 -27.05
N PRO A 167 22.23 -37.60 -26.85
CA PRO A 167 22.74 -36.78 -25.75
C PRO A 167 22.29 -35.32 -25.86
N TRP A 168 22.10 -34.84 -27.10
CA TRP A 168 21.61 -33.49 -27.39
C TRP A 168 20.19 -33.25 -26.83
N LEU A 169 19.24 -34.17 -27.02
CA LEU A 169 17.87 -34.05 -26.47
C LEU A 169 17.84 -33.92 -24.93
N ARG A 170 18.67 -34.70 -24.22
CA ARG A 170 18.79 -34.63 -22.74
C ARG A 170 19.52 -33.38 -22.25
N LEU A 171 20.59 -32.96 -22.94
CA LEU A 171 21.33 -31.74 -22.63
C LEU A 171 20.55 -30.46 -22.99
N GLN A 172 19.69 -30.52 -24.00
CA GLN A 172 18.91 -29.38 -24.47
C GLN A 172 17.73 -29.10 -23.54
N SER A 173 17.05 -30.09 -22.98
CA SER A 173 15.97 -29.87 -22.00
C SER A 173 16.49 -29.16 -20.72
N THR A 174 17.60 -29.65 -20.14
CA THR A 174 18.21 -29.04 -18.95
C THR A 174 18.81 -27.66 -19.23
N LYS A 175 19.47 -27.47 -20.39
CA LYS A 175 20.02 -26.16 -20.80
C LYS A 175 18.95 -25.17 -21.26
N VAL A 176 17.84 -25.61 -21.85
CA VAL A 176 16.70 -24.75 -22.24
C VAL A 176 15.94 -24.29 -21.00
N CYS A 177 15.65 -25.18 -20.04
CA CYS A 177 15.10 -24.77 -18.75
C CYS A 177 16.03 -23.80 -18.01
N TRP A 178 17.34 -24.08 -17.98
CA TRP A 178 18.31 -23.17 -17.37
C TRP A 178 18.40 -21.81 -18.11
N LYS A 179 18.30 -21.82 -19.45
CA LYS A 179 18.25 -20.58 -20.25
C LYS A 179 16.96 -19.80 -20.00
N PHE A 180 15.81 -20.45 -19.99
CA PHE A 180 14.53 -19.82 -19.68
C PHE A 180 14.56 -19.19 -18.28
N PHE A 181 15.04 -19.94 -17.29
CA PHE A 181 15.25 -19.47 -15.93
C PHE A 181 16.18 -18.24 -15.89
N ARG A 182 17.35 -18.32 -16.52
CA ARG A 182 18.35 -17.24 -16.48
C ARG A 182 17.94 -15.99 -17.28
N HIS A 183 17.27 -16.14 -18.41
CA HIS A 183 16.99 -15.02 -19.33
C HIS A 183 15.64 -14.36 -19.10
N ILE A 184 14.66 -15.06 -18.50
CA ILE A 184 13.31 -14.51 -18.28
C ILE A 184 13.03 -14.38 -16.79
N LEU A 185 13.24 -15.45 -16.01
CA LEU A 185 12.88 -15.43 -14.58
C LEU A 185 13.77 -14.47 -13.78
N VAL A 186 15.09 -14.57 -13.94
CA VAL A 186 16.04 -13.74 -13.16
C VAL A 186 15.81 -12.23 -13.36
N PRO A 187 15.73 -11.70 -14.60
CA PRO A 187 15.44 -10.28 -14.81
C PRO A 187 14.10 -9.84 -14.21
N PHE A 188 13.07 -10.68 -14.31
CA PHE A 188 11.76 -10.40 -13.76
C PHE A 188 11.76 -10.28 -12.23
N VAL A 189 12.38 -11.25 -11.54
CA VAL A 189 12.59 -11.20 -10.09
C VAL A 189 13.40 -9.97 -9.70
N CYS A 190 14.49 -9.70 -10.42
CA CYS A 190 15.34 -8.54 -10.14
C CYS A 190 14.55 -7.24 -10.28
N VAL A 191 13.81 -7.02 -11.36
CA VAL A 191 13.00 -5.80 -11.57
C VAL A 191 11.97 -5.63 -10.45
N SER A 192 11.25 -6.71 -10.12
CA SER A 192 10.21 -6.71 -9.08
C SER A 192 10.78 -6.40 -7.69
N LEU A 193 11.87 -7.05 -7.30
CA LEU A 193 12.55 -6.81 -6.02
C LEU A 193 13.19 -5.43 -5.95
N SER A 194 13.73 -4.92 -7.07
CA SER A 194 14.35 -3.59 -7.13
C SER A 194 13.32 -2.49 -6.91
N ALA A 195 12.16 -2.61 -7.58
CA ALA A 195 11.05 -1.68 -7.41
C ALA A 195 10.53 -1.72 -5.97
N GLN A 196 10.35 -2.92 -5.40
CA GLN A 196 9.89 -3.11 -4.03
C GLN A 196 10.86 -2.52 -3.02
N TRP A 197 12.16 -2.79 -3.14
CA TRP A 197 13.15 -2.23 -2.23
C TRP A 197 13.16 -0.70 -2.26
N ALA A 198 13.11 -0.10 -3.46
CA ALA A 198 13.11 1.36 -3.59
C ALA A 198 11.85 2.01 -3.00
N THR A 199 10.69 1.37 -3.16
CA THR A 199 9.39 1.90 -2.71
C THR A 199 9.00 1.49 -1.30
N ALA A 200 9.57 0.43 -0.74
CA ALA A 200 9.14 -0.16 0.53
C ALA A 200 9.13 0.84 1.70
N PRO A 201 10.14 1.71 1.91
CA PRO A 201 10.08 2.67 3.02
C PRO A 201 8.96 3.69 2.89
N LEU A 202 8.68 4.16 1.67
CA LEU A 202 7.56 5.07 1.41
C LEU A 202 6.22 4.35 1.63
N VAL A 203 6.09 3.11 1.15
CA VAL A 203 4.87 2.31 1.36
C VAL A 203 4.64 2.06 2.86
N LEU A 204 5.69 1.72 3.61
CA LEU A 204 5.65 1.54 5.05
C LEU A 204 5.34 2.84 5.81
N TYR A 205 5.85 3.97 5.35
CA TYR A 205 5.60 5.28 5.96
C TYR A 205 4.14 5.72 5.81
N TYR A 206 3.58 5.62 4.60
CA TYR A 206 2.23 6.12 4.31
C TYR A 206 1.12 5.09 4.58
N PHE A 207 1.37 3.82 4.29
CA PHE A 207 0.33 2.78 4.36
C PHE A 207 0.54 1.79 5.50
N HIS A 208 1.67 1.84 6.21
CA HIS A 208 1.99 0.98 7.35
C HIS A 208 1.81 -0.52 7.08
N THR A 209 1.87 -0.91 5.81
CA THR A 209 1.70 -2.29 5.35
C THR A 209 2.90 -2.69 4.52
N LEU A 210 3.35 -3.92 4.70
CA LEU A 210 4.37 -4.55 3.89
C LEU A 210 3.85 -5.91 3.44
N SER A 211 3.94 -6.17 2.14
CA SER A 211 3.49 -7.42 1.51
C SER A 211 4.72 -8.17 0.99
N PRO A 212 5.32 -9.10 1.79
CA PRO A 212 6.55 -9.80 1.41
C PRO A 212 6.39 -10.62 0.12
N TYR A 213 5.18 -11.11 -0.15
CA TYR A 213 4.88 -11.92 -1.32
C TYR A 213 4.50 -11.11 -2.56
N ALA A 214 4.63 -9.78 -2.54
CA ALA A 214 4.30 -8.95 -3.71
C ALA A 214 5.10 -9.35 -4.95
N TRP A 215 6.37 -9.79 -4.81
CA TRP A 215 7.20 -10.19 -5.96
C TRP A 215 6.73 -11.51 -6.57
N LEU A 216 6.18 -12.41 -5.76
CA LEU A 216 5.52 -13.64 -6.19
C LEU A 216 4.17 -13.35 -6.83
N ALA A 217 3.37 -12.47 -6.23
CA ALA A 217 2.10 -12.06 -6.80
C ALA A 217 2.28 -11.41 -8.19
N ASN A 218 3.36 -10.63 -8.38
CA ASN A 218 3.71 -10.06 -9.67
C ASN A 218 3.92 -11.11 -10.78
N PHE A 219 4.35 -12.34 -10.47
CA PHE A 219 4.47 -13.42 -11.47
C PHE A 219 3.14 -13.87 -12.05
N VAL A 220 2.04 -13.70 -11.30
CA VAL A 220 0.71 -14.02 -11.80
C VAL A 220 0.11 -12.78 -12.43
N VAL A 221 0.15 -11.66 -11.71
CA VAL A 221 -0.58 -10.45 -12.10
C VAL A 221 -0.02 -9.81 -13.37
N ILE A 222 1.31 -9.73 -13.53
CA ILE A 222 1.90 -9.06 -14.70
C ILE A 222 1.57 -9.83 -15.99
N PRO A 223 1.83 -11.15 -16.12
CA PRO A 223 1.43 -11.91 -17.32
C PRO A 223 -0.07 -11.87 -17.58
N SER A 224 -0.90 -11.98 -16.54
CA SER A 224 -2.35 -11.84 -16.68
C SER A 224 -2.73 -10.47 -17.24
N ALA A 225 -2.08 -9.38 -16.81
CA ALA A 225 -2.30 -8.05 -17.35
C ALA A 225 -1.95 -7.95 -18.85
N TYR A 226 -0.90 -8.64 -19.33
CA TYR A 226 -0.59 -8.71 -20.77
C TYR A 226 -1.73 -9.36 -21.56
N VAL A 227 -2.22 -10.52 -21.10
CA VAL A 227 -3.29 -11.27 -21.76
C VAL A 227 -4.60 -10.46 -21.73
N LEU A 228 -4.91 -9.83 -20.61
CA LEU A 228 -6.15 -9.05 -20.46
C LEU A 228 -6.13 -7.77 -21.29
N LEU A 229 -5.03 -7.01 -21.29
CA LEU A 229 -4.93 -5.78 -22.08
C LEU A 229 -4.87 -6.07 -23.57
N GLY A 230 -4.01 -7.01 -23.99
CA GLY A 230 -3.90 -7.42 -25.39
C GLY A 230 -5.20 -8.04 -25.90
N GLY A 231 -5.85 -8.87 -25.08
CA GLY A 231 -7.15 -9.45 -25.37
C GLY A 231 -8.25 -8.40 -25.47
N ALA A 232 -8.31 -7.42 -24.56
CA ALA A 232 -9.29 -6.34 -24.65
C ALA A 232 -9.14 -5.54 -25.95
N LEU A 233 -7.91 -5.21 -26.36
CA LEU A 233 -7.65 -4.50 -27.61
C LEU A 233 -8.12 -5.31 -28.83
N LEU A 234 -7.77 -6.59 -28.90
CA LEU A 234 -8.18 -7.47 -29.98
C LEU A 234 -9.70 -7.67 -30.00
N PHE A 235 -10.35 -7.70 -28.84
CA PHE A 235 -11.79 -7.82 -28.70
C PHE A 235 -12.53 -6.65 -29.35
N PHE A 236 -12.03 -5.42 -29.14
CA PHE A 236 -12.59 -4.22 -29.76
C PHE A 236 -12.16 -4.03 -31.22
N ALA A 237 -10.96 -4.46 -31.60
CA ALA A 237 -10.44 -4.28 -32.95
C ALA A 237 -11.03 -5.27 -33.97
N LEU A 238 -11.39 -6.49 -33.55
CA LEU A 238 -11.89 -7.55 -34.42
C LEU A 238 -13.41 -7.71 -34.26
N PRO A 239 -14.23 -7.31 -35.24
CA PRO A 239 -15.70 -7.35 -35.15
C PRO A 239 -16.30 -8.74 -35.41
N PHE A 240 -15.51 -9.82 -35.28
CA PHE A 240 -15.98 -11.18 -35.54
C PHE A 240 -16.50 -11.82 -34.24
N ALA A 241 -17.80 -12.15 -34.20
CA ALA A 241 -18.46 -12.69 -33.00
C ALA A 241 -17.77 -13.93 -32.43
N VAL A 242 -17.37 -14.88 -33.28
CA VAL A 242 -16.67 -16.11 -32.84
C VAL A 242 -15.33 -15.79 -32.15
N VAL A 243 -14.57 -14.86 -32.73
CA VAL A 243 -13.28 -14.43 -32.16
C VAL A 243 -13.50 -13.73 -30.83
N GLN A 244 -14.51 -12.86 -30.74
CA GLN A 244 -14.87 -12.18 -29.51
C GLN A 244 -15.29 -13.15 -28.40
N HIS A 245 -16.08 -14.18 -28.71
CA HIS A 245 -16.46 -15.22 -27.73
C HIS A 245 -15.25 -16.01 -27.22
N VAL A 246 -14.36 -16.44 -28.11
CA VAL A 246 -13.12 -17.14 -27.74
C VAL A 246 -12.25 -16.25 -26.84
N LEU A 247 -12.11 -14.97 -27.21
CA LEU A 247 -11.28 -14.02 -26.49
C LEU A 247 -11.87 -13.67 -25.12
N ALA A 248 -13.18 -13.49 -25.02
CA ALA A 248 -13.89 -13.31 -23.76
C ALA A 248 -13.71 -14.52 -22.83
N SER A 249 -13.75 -15.73 -23.37
CA SER A 249 -13.49 -16.96 -22.61
C SER A 249 -12.05 -17.01 -22.07
N ILE A 250 -11.05 -16.68 -22.90
CA ILE A 250 -9.64 -16.59 -22.50
C ILE A 250 -9.47 -15.54 -21.38
N MET A 251 -10.05 -14.35 -21.55
CA MET A 251 -9.98 -13.29 -20.55
C MET A 251 -10.65 -13.69 -19.23
N SER A 252 -11.83 -14.31 -19.28
CA SER A 252 -12.54 -14.80 -18.10
C SER A 252 -11.74 -15.87 -17.36
N CYS A 253 -11.20 -16.85 -18.09
CA CYS A 253 -10.30 -17.86 -17.55
C CYS A 253 -9.07 -17.23 -16.86
N THR A 254 -8.48 -16.23 -17.50
CA THR A 254 -7.32 -15.50 -16.96
C THR A 254 -7.67 -14.75 -15.67
N ILE A 255 -8.81 -14.06 -15.61
CA ILE A 255 -9.28 -13.37 -14.40
C ILE A 255 -9.52 -14.36 -13.27
N ASN A 256 -10.17 -15.50 -13.56
CA ASN A 256 -10.46 -16.52 -12.57
C ASN A 256 -9.17 -17.16 -12.03
N ALA A 257 -8.24 -17.55 -12.92
CA ALA A 257 -6.95 -18.09 -12.53
C ALA A 257 -6.14 -17.10 -11.68
N MET A 258 -6.09 -15.82 -12.10
CA MET A 258 -5.40 -14.77 -11.35
C MET A 258 -6.04 -14.56 -9.97
N THR A 259 -7.36 -14.52 -9.91
CA THR A 259 -8.09 -14.31 -8.65
C THR A 259 -7.88 -15.48 -7.69
N SER A 260 -7.96 -16.72 -8.17
CA SER A 260 -7.71 -17.92 -7.36
C SER A 260 -6.28 -17.97 -6.82
N ALA A 261 -5.28 -17.61 -7.63
CA ALA A 261 -3.90 -17.57 -7.16
C ALA A 261 -3.70 -16.52 -6.06
N LEU A 262 -4.27 -15.32 -6.22
CA LEU A 262 -4.19 -14.25 -5.24
C LEU A 262 -4.93 -14.60 -3.94
N THR A 263 -6.11 -15.22 -3.99
CA THR A 263 -6.82 -15.65 -2.78
C THR A 263 -6.05 -16.72 -2.03
N SER A 264 -5.40 -17.65 -2.71
CA SER A 264 -4.50 -18.63 -2.07
C SER A 264 -3.32 -17.94 -1.35
N MET A 265 -2.69 -16.95 -1.99
CA MET A 265 -1.58 -16.19 -1.40
C MET A 265 -2.01 -15.38 -0.17
N GLN A 266 -3.28 -14.98 -0.07
CA GLN A 266 -3.75 -14.19 1.07
C GLN A 266 -3.77 -15.00 2.38
N VAL A 267 -4.00 -16.31 2.30
CA VAL A 267 -4.03 -17.22 3.46
C VAL A 267 -2.63 -17.56 3.97
N TRP A 268 -1.58 -17.28 3.18
CA TRP A 268 -0.21 -17.56 3.59
C TRP A 268 0.19 -16.75 4.83
N PRO A 269 0.99 -17.36 5.73
CA PRO A 269 1.45 -16.67 6.93
C PRO A 269 2.23 -15.40 6.52
N PHE A 270 2.02 -14.29 7.22
CA PHE A 270 2.70 -13.03 6.93
C PHE A 270 2.40 -12.43 5.54
N SER A 271 1.24 -12.75 4.94
CA SER A 271 0.83 -12.17 3.65
C SER A 271 0.73 -10.65 3.67
N THR A 272 0.28 -10.10 4.80
CA THR A 272 0.29 -8.68 5.12
C THR A 272 0.88 -8.49 6.50
N LEU A 273 1.96 -7.71 6.57
CA LEU A 273 2.55 -7.29 7.82
C LEU A 273 2.24 -5.82 8.05
N THR A 274 1.65 -5.49 9.19
CA THR A 274 1.41 -4.10 9.59
C THR A 274 2.52 -3.64 10.53
N PHE A 275 3.28 -2.64 10.12
CA PHE A 275 4.38 -2.06 10.90
C PHE A 275 4.25 -0.54 10.96
N TYR A 276 4.58 0.03 12.11
CA TYR A 276 4.68 1.47 12.33
C TYR A 276 6.15 1.84 12.59
N PRO A 277 6.98 1.85 11.53
CA PRO A 277 8.41 2.10 11.66
C PRO A 277 8.69 3.56 12.03
N THR A 278 9.67 3.79 12.90
CA THR A 278 10.26 5.12 13.09
C THR A 278 10.99 5.59 11.82
N PRO A 279 11.15 6.91 11.61
CA PRO A 279 11.92 7.45 10.48
C PRO A 279 13.33 6.84 10.35
N TYR A 280 13.96 6.49 11.48
CA TYR A 280 15.28 5.85 11.51
C TYR A 280 15.25 4.41 10.98
N THR A 281 14.23 3.63 11.34
CA THR A 281 14.05 2.27 10.78
C THR A 281 13.78 2.31 9.28
N LEU A 282 13.01 3.30 8.79
CA LEU A 282 12.79 3.51 7.36
C LEU A 282 14.08 3.82 6.61
N LEU A 283 14.90 4.71 7.18
CA LEU A 283 16.20 5.08 6.63
C LEU A 283 17.17 3.88 6.65
N ALA A 284 17.11 3.04 7.68
CA ALA A 284 17.88 1.80 7.74
C ALA A 284 17.52 0.83 6.60
N ILE A 285 16.24 0.71 6.24
CA ILE A 285 15.79 -0.15 5.12
C ILE A 285 16.42 0.28 3.79
N TRP A 286 16.62 1.58 3.54
CA TRP A 286 17.36 2.07 2.37
C TRP A 286 18.87 1.92 2.52
N LEU A 287 19.46 2.32 3.65
CA LEU A 287 20.91 2.39 3.78
C LEU A 287 21.58 1.03 3.93
N VAL A 288 20.98 0.08 4.67
CA VAL A 288 21.62 -1.20 4.98
C VAL A 288 21.96 -1.99 3.70
N PRO A 289 21.06 -2.16 2.72
CA PRO A 289 21.40 -2.87 1.48
C PRO A 289 22.49 -2.17 0.66
N VAL A 290 22.49 -0.83 0.62
CA VAL A 290 23.54 -0.03 -0.05
C VAL A 290 24.88 -0.23 0.63
N LEU A 291 24.92 -0.24 1.96
CA LEU A 291 26.13 -0.46 2.73
C LEU A 291 26.62 -1.92 2.62
N VAL A 292 25.73 -2.91 2.67
CA VAL A 292 26.07 -4.32 2.43
C VAL A 292 26.68 -4.50 1.03
N TYR A 293 26.11 -3.82 0.04
CA TYR A 293 26.68 -3.78 -1.31
C TYR A 293 28.07 -3.12 -1.33
N ALA A 294 28.23 -1.96 -0.69
CA ALA A 294 29.52 -1.28 -0.58
C ALA A 294 30.59 -2.15 0.12
N PHE A 295 30.18 -2.94 1.11
CA PHE A 295 31.05 -3.91 1.79
C PHE A 295 31.54 -5.01 0.84
N ALA A 296 30.63 -5.59 0.04
CA ALA A 296 30.96 -6.62 -0.93
C ALA A 296 31.87 -6.08 -2.07
N ALA A 297 31.66 -4.83 -2.49
CA ALA A 297 32.47 -4.18 -3.52
C ALA A 297 33.85 -3.70 -3.01
N ALA A 298 33.98 -3.42 -1.72
CA ALA A 298 35.21 -2.93 -1.13
C ALA A 298 36.34 -3.97 -1.18
N ARG A 299 37.45 -3.65 -1.84
CA ARG A 299 38.67 -4.48 -1.85
C ARG A 299 39.61 -4.21 -0.68
N ARG A 300 39.55 -3.01 -0.08
CA ARG A 300 40.46 -2.59 1.01
C ARG A 300 39.87 -2.91 2.39
N ARG A 301 40.67 -3.52 3.28
CA ARG A 301 40.27 -3.89 4.66
C ARG A 301 39.74 -2.69 5.47
N ARG A 302 40.40 -1.52 5.39
CA ARG A 302 39.95 -0.30 6.09
C ARG A 302 38.57 0.19 5.63
N LEU A 303 38.26 0.09 4.33
CA LEU A 303 36.96 0.48 3.79
C LEU A 303 35.86 -0.49 4.24
N ARG A 304 36.13 -1.81 4.21
CA ARG A 304 35.20 -2.81 4.77
C ARG A 304 34.89 -2.57 6.24
N LEU A 305 35.92 -2.25 7.04
CA LEU A 305 35.74 -1.96 8.46
C LEU A 305 34.86 -0.72 8.67
N ARG A 306 35.11 0.37 7.92
CA ARG A 306 34.27 1.59 7.97
C ARG A 306 32.82 1.29 7.62
N VAL A 307 32.58 0.56 6.54
CA VAL A 307 31.22 0.18 6.11
C VAL A 307 30.53 -0.69 7.15
N LEU A 308 31.22 -1.66 7.75
CA LEU A 308 30.68 -2.50 8.81
C LEU A 308 30.30 -1.67 10.05
N CYS A 309 31.17 -0.75 10.47
CA CYS A 309 30.87 0.18 11.56
C CYS A 309 29.65 1.06 11.23
N SER A 310 29.52 1.55 9.99
CA SER A 310 28.34 2.32 9.54
C SER A 310 27.06 1.50 9.58
N VAL A 311 27.09 0.23 9.12
CA VAL A 311 25.93 -0.67 9.20
C VAL A 311 25.53 -0.89 10.65
N PHE A 312 26.51 -1.18 11.52
CA PHE A 312 26.26 -1.39 12.94
C PHE A 312 25.68 -0.14 13.61
N LEU A 313 26.20 1.05 13.30
CA LEU A 313 25.67 2.31 13.81
C LEU A 313 24.22 2.55 13.38
N VAL A 314 23.90 2.33 12.11
CA VAL A 314 22.53 2.51 11.58
C VAL A 314 21.57 1.52 12.22
N LEU A 315 21.96 0.25 12.36
CA LEU A 315 21.13 -0.78 12.99
C LEU A 315 20.94 -0.52 14.49
N THR A 316 22.00 -0.14 15.21
CA THR A 316 21.90 0.18 16.64
C THR A 316 21.03 1.39 16.89
N LEU A 317 21.20 2.48 16.12
CA LEU A 317 20.33 3.65 16.21
C LEU A 317 18.86 3.27 15.95
N SER A 318 18.61 2.50 14.89
CA SER A 318 17.27 2.01 14.54
C SER A 318 16.65 1.17 15.65
N VAL A 319 17.41 0.27 16.29
CA VAL A 319 16.91 -0.58 17.38
C VAL A 319 16.68 0.24 18.64
N VAL A 320 17.60 1.12 19.01
CA VAL A 320 17.47 1.97 20.21
C VAL A 320 16.24 2.86 20.11
N THR A 321 15.99 3.48 18.95
CA THR A 321 14.80 4.32 18.76
C THR A 321 13.51 3.51 18.85
N GLU A 322 13.52 2.27 18.36
CA GLU A 322 12.34 1.42 18.40
C GLU A 322 12.07 0.87 19.80
N VAL A 323 13.13 0.48 20.53
CA VAL A 323 13.04 0.09 21.94
C VAL A 323 12.57 1.27 22.80
N TYR A 324 13.10 2.47 22.55
CA TYR A 324 12.66 3.67 23.25
C TYR A 324 11.18 3.97 22.98
N ARG A 325 10.77 3.93 21.70
CA ARG A 325 9.37 4.14 21.30
C ARG A 325 8.43 3.13 21.97
N VAL A 326 8.76 1.84 21.91
CA VAL A 326 7.95 0.79 22.56
C VAL A 326 7.94 0.96 24.09
N GLY A 327 9.04 1.43 24.67
CA GLY A 327 9.14 1.73 26.10
C GLY A 327 8.28 2.93 26.52
N THR A 328 8.19 3.97 25.70
CA THR A 328 7.36 5.16 25.95
C THR A 328 5.89 4.92 25.65
N ASP A 329 5.57 4.20 24.56
CA ASP A 329 4.19 3.92 24.14
C ASP A 329 3.45 3.01 25.13
N LYS A 330 4.15 2.21 25.95
CA LYS A 330 3.54 1.47 27.06
C LYS A 330 2.97 2.37 28.17
N ARG A 331 3.32 3.66 28.20
CA ARG A 331 2.79 4.64 29.17
C ARG A 331 1.56 5.37 28.61
N VAL A 332 0.61 4.63 28.02
CA VAL A 332 -0.69 5.23 27.71
C VAL A 332 -1.35 5.58 29.04
N SER A 333 -1.38 6.87 29.37
CA SER A 333 -2.11 7.38 30.53
C SER A 333 -3.59 7.04 30.37
N PRO A 334 -4.29 6.66 31.45
CA PRO A 334 -5.70 6.36 31.37
C PRO A 334 -6.44 7.59 30.83
N GLN A 335 -7.26 7.38 29.80
CA GLN A 335 -7.92 8.47 29.08
C GLN A 335 -9.24 8.01 28.47
N ILE A 336 -10.14 8.96 28.26
CA ILE A 336 -11.50 8.71 27.77
C ILE A 336 -11.69 9.49 26.48
N TRP A 337 -11.99 8.78 25.40
CA TRP A 337 -12.25 9.36 24.10
C TRP A 337 -13.73 9.30 23.77
N VAL A 338 -14.29 10.42 23.31
CA VAL A 338 -15.63 10.48 22.72
C VAL A 338 -15.48 10.77 21.23
N TYR A 339 -15.74 9.77 20.39
CA TYR A 339 -15.52 9.89 18.95
C TYR A 339 -16.69 10.59 18.24
N ALA A 340 -16.36 11.37 17.22
CA ALA A 340 -17.32 12.04 16.36
C ALA A 340 -17.96 11.06 15.38
N ASN A 341 -19.26 10.82 15.54
CA ASN A 341 -20.12 10.11 14.60
C ASN A 341 -21.59 10.54 14.71
N LYS A 342 -22.25 10.70 13.56
CA LYS A 342 -23.68 11.09 13.48
C LYS A 342 -24.64 9.96 13.84
N GLN A 343 -24.24 8.70 13.61
CA GLN A 343 -25.13 7.54 13.77
C GLN A 343 -25.12 6.95 15.18
N ALA A 344 -23.96 6.91 15.83
CA ALA A 344 -23.79 6.34 17.16
C ALA A 344 -22.83 7.18 18.00
N THR A 345 -23.04 7.19 19.32
CA THR A 345 -22.05 7.73 20.25
C THR A 345 -21.12 6.61 20.67
N LEU A 346 -19.82 6.83 20.48
CA LEU A 346 -18.75 5.89 20.82
C LEU A 346 -17.88 6.51 21.91
N VAL A 347 -17.88 5.87 23.09
CA VAL A 347 -17.04 6.26 24.21
C VAL A 347 -16.01 5.17 24.46
N HIS A 348 -14.75 5.52 24.35
CA HIS A 348 -13.63 4.60 24.46
C HIS A 348 -12.82 4.92 25.72
N PHE A 349 -12.84 4.00 26.67
CA PHE A 349 -12.12 4.06 27.93
C PHE A 349 -10.81 3.32 27.78
N ILE A 350 -9.70 4.04 27.72
CA ILE A 350 -8.37 3.46 27.63
C ILE A 350 -7.78 3.45 29.04
N VAL A 351 -7.49 2.27 29.59
CA VAL A 351 -6.83 2.12 30.90
C VAL A 351 -5.34 1.94 30.70
N SER A 352 -4.97 1.12 29.72
CA SER A 352 -3.59 0.88 29.30
C SER A 352 -3.57 0.55 27.81
N ALA A 353 -2.36 0.40 27.24
CA ALA A 353 -2.20 -0.05 25.86
C ALA A 353 -2.86 -1.42 25.58
N GLN A 354 -2.99 -2.30 26.58
CA GLN A 354 -3.60 -3.63 26.38
C GLN A 354 -5.02 -3.76 26.92
N GLU A 355 -5.43 -2.86 27.82
CA GLU A 355 -6.76 -2.87 28.42
C GLU A 355 -7.51 -1.60 28.07
N SER A 356 -8.46 -1.75 27.14
CA SER A 356 -9.35 -0.69 26.70
C SER A 356 -10.76 -1.23 26.50
N TYR A 357 -11.76 -0.37 26.72
CA TYR A 357 -13.18 -0.71 26.69
C TYR A 357 -13.95 0.26 25.81
N LEU A 358 -14.79 -0.27 24.92
CA LEU A 358 -15.61 0.54 24.03
C LEU A 358 -17.08 0.38 24.42
N VAL A 359 -17.72 1.50 24.73
CA VAL A 359 -19.16 1.58 25.00
C VAL A 359 -19.82 2.31 23.82
N SER A 360 -20.88 1.71 23.29
CA SER A 360 -21.63 2.25 22.16
C SER A 360 -23.12 2.25 22.39
N THR A 361 -23.82 3.22 21.78
CA THR A 361 -25.28 3.29 21.79
C THR A 361 -25.95 2.34 20.79
N LEU A 362 -25.21 1.87 19.78
CA LEU A 362 -25.68 0.90 18.77
C LEU A 362 -25.06 -0.49 19.01
N PRO A 363 -25.69 -1.57 18.49
CA PRO A 363 -25.15 -2.92 18.60
C PRO A 363 -23.84 -3.09 17.82
N PRO A 364 -22.95 -4.03 18.23
CA PRO A 364 -21.64 -4.28 17.63
C PRO A 364 -21.63 -4.41 16.10
N GLN A 365 -22.64 -5.05 15.53
CA GLN A 365 -22.74 -5.31 14.09
C GLN A 365 -22.78 -4.01 13.27
N ALA A 366 -23.55 -3.02 13.74
CA ALA A 366 -23.71 -1.72 13.08
C ALA A 366 -22.43 -0.88 13.10
N ILE A 367 -21.53 -1.15 14.06
CA ILE A 367 -20.33 -0.34 14.31
C ILE A 367 -19.06 -1.00 13.78
N SER A 368 -19.12 -2.28 13.39
CA SER A 368 -17.99 -3.07 12.88
C SER A 368 -17.09 -2.33 11.89
N LYS A 369 -17.67 -1.66 10.87
CA LYS A 369 -16.91 -0.86 9.89
C LYS A 369 -16.18 0.32 10.53
N MET A 370 -16.85 1.02 11.45
CA MET A 370 -16.31 2.21 12.13
C MET A 370 -15.21 1.83 13.12
N VAL A 371 -15.42 0.77 13.90
CA VAL A 371 -14.40 0.16 14.77
C VAL A 371 -13.20 -0.29 13.94
N GLY A 372 -13.42 -0.88 12.77
CA GLY A 372 -12.34 -1.26 11.86
C GLY A 372 -11.56 -0.09 11.27
N GLN A 373 -12.17 1.10 11.14
CA GLN A 373 -11.47 2.33 10.75
C GLN A 373 -10.67 2.91 11.91
N LEU A 374 -11.27 3.02 13.10
CA LEU A 374 -10.59 3.48 14.33
C LEU A 374 -9.40 2.59 14.69
N ASN A 375 -9.55 1.27 14.53
CA ASN A 375 -8.47 0.32 14.76
C ASN A 375 -7.27 0.59 13.85
N ARG A 376 -7.50 0.80 12.55
CA ARG A 376 -6.44 1.04 11.57
C ARG A 376 -5.79 2.42 11.69
N ASN A 377 -6.60 3.45 11.98
CA ASN A 377 -6.15 4.84 11.92
C ASN A 377 -5.65 5.38 13.26
N TYR A 378 -6.06 4.80 14.39
CA TYR A 378 -5.72 5.31 15.73
C TYR A 378 -5.18 4.23 16.66
N TRP A 379 -5.89 3.11 16.86
CA TRP A 379 -5.47 2.13 17.88
C TRP A 379 -4.18 1.39 17.51
N GLN A 380 -4.09 0.82 16.30
CA GLN A 380 -2.88 0.13 15.86
C GLN A 380 -1.64 1.03 15.79
N PRO A 381 -1.71 2.27 15.25
CA PRO A 381 -0.57 3.19 15.28
C PRO A 381 -0.08 3.52 16.68
N HIS A 382 -1.01 3.65 17.63
CA HIS A 382 -0.71 3.94 19.05
C HIS A 382 -0.48 2.66 19.89
N HIS A 383 -0.37 1.49 19.27
CA HIS A 383 -0.17 0.19 19.95
C HIS A 383 -1.24 -0.12 21.02
N ILE A 384 -2.43 0.42 20.84
CA ILE A 384 -3.60 0.14 21.67
C ILE A 384 -4.25 -1.13 21.11
N ALA A 385 -4.37 -2.16 21.95
CA ALA A 385 -5.11 -3.36 21.64
C ALA A 385 -6.57 -3.02 21.32
N PRO A 386 -7.21 -3.72 20.37
CA PRO A 386 -8.60 -3.46 20.04
C PRO A 386 -9.47 -3.59 21.30
N PRO A 387 -10.32 -2.59 21.59
CA PRO A 387 -11.04 -2.53 22.85
C PRO A 387 -12.06 -3.65 22.98
N LYS A 388 -12.23 -4.12 24.21
CA LYS A 388 -13.33 -5.02 24.57
C LYS A 388 -14.64 -4.25 24.48
N GLN A 389 -15.52 -4.66 23.56
CA GLN A 389 -16.82 -4.01 23.41
C GLN A 389 -17.77 -4.44 24.53
N ILE A 390 -18.33 -3.46 25.24
CA ILE A 390 -19.25 -3.69 26.35
C ILE A 390 -20.68 -3.50 25.83
N VAL A 391 -21.35 -4.62 25.61
CA VAL A 391 -22.73 -4.65 25.10
C VAL A 391 -23.75 -4.66 26.24
N SER A 392 -23.42 -5.26 27.38
CA SER A 392 -24.31 -5.33 28.54
C SER A 392 -24.53 -3.96 29.18
N SER A 393 -25.71 -3.74 29.74
CA SER A 393 -26.01 -2.55 30.57
C SER A 393 -25.10 -2.50 31.79
N ASP A 394 -24.78 -3.67 32.35
CA ASP A 394 -23.94 -3.80 33.52
C ASP A 394 -22.67 -4.59 33.18
N ALA A 395 -21.52 -4.03 33.53
CA ALA A 395 -20.22 -4.66 33.35
C ALA A 395 -19.28 -4.21 34.45
N ARG A 396 -18.55 -5.15 35.06
CA ARG A 396 -17.55 -4.86 36.08
C ARG A 396 -16.24 -5.53 35.73
N THR A 397 -15.19 -4.74 35.64
CA THR A 397 -13.81 -5.20 35.51
C THR A 397 -12.96 -4.59 36.63
N LYS A 398 -11.66 -4.91 36.64
CA LYS A 398 -10.73 -4.44 37.68
C LYS A 398 -10.61 -2.90 37.72
N PHE A 399 -10.76 -2.23 36.57
CA PHE A 399 -10.54 -0.79 36.44
C PHE A 399 -11.72 -0.01 35.86
N PHE A 400 -12.75 -0.71 35.39
CA PHE A 400 -13.93 -0.12 34.77
C PHE A 400 -15.21 -0.73 35.35
N LEU A 401 -16.18 0.13 35.68
CA LEU A 401 -17.51 -0.28 36.11
C LEU A 401 -18.53 0.46 35.26
N LYS A 402 -19.48 -0.26 34.68
CA LYS A 402 -20.66 0.28 34.02
C LYS A 402 -21.90 -0.29 34.68
N LYS A 403 -22.84 0.59 35.00
CA LYS A 403 -24.18 0.22 35.47
C LYS A 403 -25.20 1.12 34.78
N GLY A 404 -25.94 0.55 33.83
CA GLY A 404 -26.83 1.31 32.93
C GLY A 404 -26.11 2.46 32.22
N ASN A 405 -26.53 3.69 32.52
CA ASN A 405 -25.99 4.94 31.96
C ASN A 405 -24.76 5.47 32.72
N SER A 406 -24.45 4.92 33.89
CA SER A 406 -23.31 5.35 34.71
C SER A 406 -22.07 4.51 34.40
N CYS A 407 -20.93 5.20 34.28
CA CYS A 407 -19.62 4.62 34.02
C CYS A 407 -18.61 5.17 35.04
N LEU A 408 -17.75 4.30 35.57
CA LEU A 408 -16.65 4.66 36.45
C LEU A 408 -15.36 4.13 35.85
N LEU A 409 -14.35 5.00 35.75
CA LEU A 409 -12.99 4.64 35.37
C LEU A 409 -12.03 5.15 36.44
N GLY A 410 -11.48 4.24 37.25
CA GLY A 410 -10.72 4.61 38.44
C GLY A 410 -11.58 5.41 39.43
N SER A 411 -11.20 6.65 39.75
CA SER A 411 -11.95 7.57 40.61
C SER A 411 -12.89 8.50 39.83
N LYS A 412 -12.86 8.48 38.49
CA LYS A 412 -13.63 9.39 37.64
C LYS A 412 -15.04 8.90 37.42
N ARG A 413 -16.00 9.80 37.63
CA ARG A 413 -17.44 9.54 37.54
C ARG A 413 -17.97 10.09 36.22
N ILE A 414 -18.43 9.21 35.35
CA ILE A 414 -18.92 9.53 34.01
C ILE A 414 -20.38 9.12 33.89
N MET A 415 -21.19 9.97 33.28
CA MET A 415 -22.58 9.65 32.95
C MET A 415 -22.77 9.74 31.43
N LEU A 416 -23.22 8.64 30.81
CA LEU A 416 -23.57 8.56 29.40
C LEU A 416 -25.08 8.55 29.25
N CYS A 417 -25.66 9.69 28.90
CA CYS A 417 -27.09 9.85 28.72
C CYS A 417 -27.49 9.50 27.29
N ALA A 418 -27.93 8.27 27.08
CA ALA A 418 -28.55 7.79 25.83
C ALA A 418 -30.08 7.68 25.92
N THR A 419 -30.63 7.75 27.12
CA THR A 419 -32.06 7.76 27.44
C THR A 419 -32.33 8.86 28.47
N SER A 420 -33.59 9.26 28.66
CA SER A 420 -33.94 10.26 29.67
C SER A 420 -33.59 9.77 31.08
N VAL A 421 -32.86 10.61 31.81
CA VAL A 421 -32.47 10.40 33.21
C VAL A 421 -33.68 10.55 34.12
N ALA A 422 -34.61 11.45 33.78
CA ALA A 422 -35.84 11.63 34.56
C ALA A 422 -36.71 10.36 34.63
N LEU A 423 -36.60 9.49 33.62
CA LEU A 423 -37.31 8.20 33.58
C LEU A 423 -36.58 7.07 34.34
N THR A 424 -35.33 7.27 34.75
CA THR A 424 -34.46 6.19 35.24
C THR A 424 -33.83 6.46 36.61
N CYS A 425 -33.85 7.70 37.10
CA CYS A 425 -33.20 8.09 38.34
C CYS A 425 -34.15 8.86 39.28
N SER A 426 -34.12 8.50 40.57
CA SER A 426 -34.76 9.26 41.65
C SER A 426 -34.02 10.60 41.85
N ARG A 427 -34.76 11.69 42.10
CA ARG A 427 -34.13 12.99 42.39
C ARG A 427 -33.38 12.91 43.72
N PRO A 428 -32.05 13.15 43.74
CA PRO A 428 -31.30 13.17 44.98
C PRO A 428 -31.57 14.45 45.77
N ALA A 429 -31.40 14.40 47.10
CA ALA A 429 -31.54 15.58 47.96
C ALA A 429 -30.49 16.67 47.64
N ASN A 430 -29.29 16.26 47.22
CA ASN A 430 -28.23 17.12 46.71
C ASN A 430 -27.75 16.60 45.35
N PRO A 431 -27.51 17.48 44.35
CA PRO A 431 -26.99 17.07 43.06
C PRO A 431 -25.65 16.33 43.17
N TYR A 432 -25.51 15.21 42.46
CA TYR A 432 -24.35 14.33 42.57
C TYR A 432 -23.17 14.83 41.71
N PRO A 433 -21.96 14.97 42.26
CA PRO A 433 -20.82 15.48 41.51
C PRO A 433 -20.34 14.48 40.44
N LEU A 434 -20.25 14.95 39.20
CA LEU A 434 -19.79 14.21 38.03
C LEU A 434 -18.56 14.87 37.43
N ASP A 435 -17.55 14.08 37.04
CA ASP A 435 -16.40 14.63 36.31
C ASP A 435 -16.76 14.90 34.84
N LEU A 436 -17.56 14.01 34.23
CA LEU A 436 -17.89 14.07 32.82
C LEU A 436 -19.35 13.67 32.55
N LEU A 437 -20.10 14.54 31.89
CA LEU A 437 -21.47 14.28 31.44
C LEU A 437 -21.52 14.23 29.91
N ILE A 438 -21.83 13.06 29.34
CA ILE A 438 -21.90 12.85 27.90
C ILE A 438 -23.36 12.75 27.48
N ILE A 439 -23.82 13.69 26.66
CA ILE A 439 -25.19 13.72 26.13
C ILE A 439 -25.19 13.13 24.72
N SER A 440 -26.09 12.17 24.49
CA SER A 440 -26.22 11.48 23.20
C SER A 440 -27.68 11.40 22.74
N ARG A 441 -27.86 11.04 21.47
CA ARG A 441 -29.18 10.89 20.85
C ARG A 441 -30.08 9.98 21.68
N GLY A 442 -31.24 10.48 22.09
CA GLY A 442 -32.22 9.78 22.94
C GLY A 442 -32.36 10.38 24.34
N CYS A 443 -31.44 11.25 24.76
CA CYS A 443 -31.66 12.13 25.92
C CYS A 443 -32.62 13.26 25.54
N ILE A 444 -33.73 13.38 26.27
CA ILE A 444 -34.77 14.41 26.05
C ILE A 444 -34.69 15.53 27.10
N ASP A 445 -33.96 15.28 28.20
CA ASP A 445 -33.92 16.18 29.35
C ASP A 445 -33.26 17.53 29.01
N SER A 446 -33.74 18.60 29.63
CA SER A 446 -33.09 19.91 29.55
C SER A 446 -31.87 19.97 30.45
N PHE A 447 -30.99 20.94 30.19
CA PHE A 447 -29.82 21.15 31.03
C PHE A 447 -30.22 21.54 32.47
N GLU A 448 -31.27 22.36 32.67
CA GLU A 448 -31.71 22.71 34.03
C GLU A 448 -32.24 21.49 34.79
N ALA A 449 -32.99 20.61 34.10
CA ALA A 449 -33.43 19.36 34.69
C ALA A 449 -32.22 18.53 35.12
N MET A 450 -31.18 18.43 34.29
CA MET A 450 -29.97 17.67 34.60
C MET A 450 -29.14 18.24 35.76
N GLN A 451 -29.14 19.57 35.93
CA GLN A 451 -28.48 20.21 37.08
C GLN A 451 -29.13 19.86 38.42
N SER A 452 -30.42 19.53 38.43
CA SER A 452 -31.09 19.07 39.66
C SER A 452 -30.62 17.67 40.11
N TYR A 453 -30.10 16.86 39.18
CA TYR A 453 -29.58 15.52 39.49
C TYR A 453 -28.06 15.52 39.67
N PHE A 454 -27.32 16.31 38.89
CA PHE A 454 -25.87 16.22 38.79
C PHE A 454 -25.18 17.58 38.76
N MET A 455 -23.96 17.63 39.31
CA MET A 455 -23.02 18.75 39.14
C MET A 455 -21.89 18.33 38.20
N PRO A 456 -22.02 18.53 36.87
CA PRO A 456 -20.99 18.14 35.92
C PRO A 456 -19.81 19.12 35.91
N GLY A 457 -18.59 18.59 36.06
CA GLY A 457 -17.36 19.35 35.86
C GLY A 457 -17.09 19.68 34.38
N GLN A 458 -17.56 18.83 33.47
CA GLN A 458 -17.49 19.04 32.02
C GLN A 458 -18.69 18.37 31.32
N VAL A 459 -19.27 19.04 30.33
CA VAL A 459 -20.33 18.49 29.47
C VAL A 459 -19.79 18.20 28.07
N VAL A 460 -20.09 17.03 27.50
CA VAL A 460 -19.71 16.66 26.13
C VAL A 460 -20.97 16.36 25.34
N LEU A 461 -21.17 17.11 24.26
CA LEU A 461 -22.30 16.94 23.35
C LEU A 461 -21.85 16.03 22.21
N ALA A 462 -22.43 14.82 22.15
CA ALA A 462 -22.12 13.88 21.09
C ALA A 462 -22.67 14.38 19.74
N SER A 463 -21.94 14.12 18.67
CA SER A 463 -22.35 14.47 17.30
C SER A 463 -23.59 13.73 16.79
N SER A 464 -24.06 12.71 17.52
CA SER A 464 -25.32 12.02 17.25
C SER A 464 -26.54 12.88 17.60
N LEU A 465 -26.37 13.93 18.41
CA LEU A 465 -27.44 14.85 18.80
C LEU A 465 -27.88 15.77 17.64
N PRO A 466 -29.19 16.06 17.53
CA PRO A 466 -29.71 17.08 16.62
C PRO A 466 -29.06 18.45 16.85
N SER A 467 -28.88 19.23 15.78
CA SER A 467 -28.24 20.55 15.82
C SER A 467 -28.96 21.55 16.73
N TRP A 468 -30.29 21.53 16.73
CA TRP A 468 -31.11 22.39 17.59
C TRP A 468 -30.86 22.08 19.07
N GLN A 469 -30.80 20.79 19.43
CA GLN A 469 -30.58 20.35 20.81
C GLN A 469 -29.16 20.70 21.25
N ARG A 470 -28.14 20.49 20.40
CA ARG A 470 -26.77 20.92 20.71
C ARG A 470 -26.71 22.43 20.94
N SER A 471 -27.40 23.23 20.13
CA SER A 471 -27.41 24.70 20.29
C SER A 471 -28.10 25.14 21.59
N ALA A 472 -29.21 24.50 21.96
CA ALA A 472 -29.88 24.73 23.24
C ALA A 472 -28.95 24.40 24.43
N TRP A 473 -28.30 23.24 24.39
CA TRP A 473 -27.36 22.82 25.43
C TRP A 473 -26.12 23.72 25.53
N ARG A 474 -25.57 24.18 24.41
CA ARG A 474 -24.46 25.15 24.40
C ARG A 474 -24.86 26.45 25.12
N THR A 475 -26.02 26.99 24.77
CA THR A 475 -26.53 28.22 25.37
C THR A 475 -26.76 28.05 26.88
N ALA A 476 -27.31 26.91 27.29
CA ALA A 476 -27.55 26.61 28.70
C ALA A 476 -26.24 26.42 29.50
N CYS A 477 -25.26 25.70 28.96
CA CYS A 477 -23.95 25.52 29.59
C CYS A 477 -23.22 26.86 29.76
N GLN A 478 -23.28 27.74 28.74
CA GLN A 478 -22.70 29.08 28.81
C GLN A 478 -23.33 29.92 29.91
N ARG A 479 -24.67 29.91 30.04
CA ARG A 479 -25.38 30.64 31.11
C ARG A 479 -25.01 30.16 32.51
N ALA A 480 -24.78 28.86 32.67
CA ALA A 480 -24.43 28.27 33.95
C ALA A 480 -22.92 28.26 34.26
N GLY A 481 -22.08 28.76 33.35
CA GLY A 481 -20.62 28.76 33.53
C GLY A 481 -19.98 27.37 33.53
N VAL A 482 -20.64 26.35 32.96
CA VAL A 482 -20.12 24.98 32.89
C VAL A 482 -19.39 24.77 31.57
N PRO A 483 -18.14 24.27 31.58
CA PRO A 483 -17.40 24.03 30.35
C PRO A 483 -18.05 22.90 29.56
N PHE A 484 -18.19 23.13 28.25
CA PHE A 484 -18.78 22.16 27.33
C PHE A 484 -17.89 21.93 26.10
N HIS A 485 -18.02 20.76 25.48
CA HIS A 485 -17.36 20.43 24.21
C HIS A 485 -18.37 19.86 23.23
N ASP A 486 -18.50 20.49 22.05
CA ASP A 486 -19.33 19.98 20.95
C ASP A 486 -18.47 19.14 20.00
N VAL A 487 -18.70 17.82 20.03
CA VAL A 487 -17.91 16.85 19.25
C VAL A 487 -18.12 17.02 17.74
N ALA A 488 -19.28 17.54 17.31
CA ALA A 488 -19.56 17.71 15.88
C ALA A 488 -18.86 18.94 15.27
N GLU A 489 -18.54 19.96 16.07
CA GLU A 489 -17.85 21.16 15.60
C GLU A 489 -16.35 21.13 15.91
N SER A 490 -15.98 20.69 17.12
CA SER A 490 -14.59 20.72 17.60
C SER A 490 -13.84 19.39 17.44
N GLY A 491 -14.49 18.37 16.88
CA GLY A 491 -13.92 17.04 16.72
C GLY A 491 -13.94 16.21 18.01
N ALA A 492 -13.27 15.05 17.98
CA ALA A 492 -13.28 14.09 19.08
C ALA A 492 -12.78 14.71 20.39
N TYR A 493 -13.44 14.38 21.51
CA TYR A 493 -13.07 14.86 22.83
C TYR A 493 -12.15 13.85 23.55
N ASN A 494 -11.10 14.35 24.19
CA ASN A 494 -10.19 13.55 25.02
C ASN A 494 -10.18 14.06 26.47
N PHE A 495 -10.47 13.18 27.42
CA PHE A 495 -10.35 13.43 28.85
C PHE A 495 -9.24 12.56 29.44
N VAL A 496 -8.12 13.18 29.81
CA VAL A 496 -7.00 12.47 30.46
C VAL A 496 -7.31 12.29 31.94
N VAL A 497 -7.37 11.02 32.37
CA VAL A 497 -7.52 10.65 33.77
C VAL A 497 -6.14 10.79 34.42
N ARG A 498 -5.92 11.91 35.09
CA ARG A 498 -4.72 12.14 35.92
C ARG A 498 -4.85 11.48 37.27
#